data_AF-U3JCY0-F1
#
_entry.id   AF-U3JCY0-F1
#
_cell.length_a   1.000
_cell.length_b   1.000
_cell.length_c   1.000
_cell.angle_alpha   90.00
_cell.angle_beta   90.00
_cell.angle_gamma   90.00
#
_symmetry.space_group_name_H-M   'P 1'
#
loop_
_entity.id
_entity.type
_entity.pdbx_description
1 polymer ?
#
loop_
_entity_poly.entity_id
_entity_poly.type
_entity_poly.pdbx_seq_one_letter_code
_entity_poly.pdbx_strand_id
1 'polypeptide(L)'
;ALPSPRQRPRPRRSVRKERARAGAGGSRGAPLQHSFLTDVSDVCEMEGGLLGLLSDFHSGKLQAFGKECSFEQLEHVREMQEKLARLHFGLDVCVEELPQEQKKAAADRNLDQLLAHVSVTPKLHLAESSDPEDAAP
;
A
#
# COMPACT_ATOMS: atom_id res chain seq x y z
N ALA A 1 -36.57 -7.61 -4.81
CA ALA A 1 -35.62 -8.23 -3.86
C ALA A 1 -34.55 -8.94 -4.66
N LEU A 2 -33.29 -8.54 -4.53
CA LEU A 2 -32.14 -9.17 -5.21
C LEU A 2 -31.70 -10.42 -4.42
N PRO A 3 -31.30 -11.52 -5.07
CA PRO A 3 -30.86 -12.72 -4.36
C PRO A 3 -29.46 -12.55 -3.76
N SER A 4 -29.28 -12.99 -2.51
CA SER A 4 -28.00 -13.01 -1.79
C SER A 4 -26.96 -13.94 -2.45
N PRO A 5 -25.66 -13.59 -2.42
CA PRO A 5 -24.61 -14.43 -2.97
C PRO A 5 -24.35 -15.65 -2.09
N ARG A 6 -24.37 -16.83 -2.72
CA ARG A 6 -24.11 -18.15 -2.10
C ARG A 6 -22.69 -18.20 -1.52
N GLN A 7 -22.57 -18.42 -0.20
CA GLN A 7 -21.29 -18.68 0.44
C GLN A 7 -20.80 -20.08 0.08
N ARG A 8 -19.63 -20.15 -0.58
CA ARG A 8 -18.91 -21.41 -0.81
C ARG A 8 -18.22 -21.85 0.49
N PRO A 9 -18.24 -23.15 0.84
CA PRO A 9 -17.64 -23.63 2.08
C PRO A 9 -16.10 -23.56 2.03
N ARG A 10 -15.50 -23.01 3.10
CA ARG A 10 -14.03 -22.95 3.29
C ARG A 10 -13.47 -24.35 3.59
N PRO A 11 -12.32 -24.75 3.01
CA PRO A 11 -11.66 -25.99 3.39
C PRO A 11 -11.08 -25.88 4.81
N ARG A 12 -11.45 -26.84 5.67
CA ARG A 12 -10.95 -26.98 7.05
C ARG A 12 -9.54 -27.56 7.02
N ARG A 13 -8.54 -26.80 7.50
CA ARG A 13 -7.21 -27.37 7.83
C ARG A 13 -7.32 -28.22 9.09
N SER A 14 -7.02 -29.50 8.94
CA SER A 14 -6.84 -30.48 10.01
C SER A 14 -5.59 -30.14 10.82
N VAL A 15 -5.77 -29.81 12.10
CA VAL A 15 -4.65 -29.63 13.03
C VAL A 15 -4.28 -31.01 13.57
N ARG A 16 -3.26 -31.62 12.96
CA ARG A 16 -2.62 -32.84 13.46
C ARG A 16 -1.77 -32.44 14.68
N LYS A 17 -2.12 -32.97 15.84
CA LYS A 17 -1.41 -32.83 17.10
C LYS A 17 -0.13 -33.66 17.04
N GLU A 18 1.02 -33.01 17.04
CA GLU A 18 2.30 -33.64 17.39
C GLU A 18 2.93 -32.85 18.54
N ARG A 19 3.15 -33.56 19.66
CA ARG A 19 3.91 -33.05 20.81
C ARG A 19 5.39 -33.26 20.50
N ALA A 20 6.12 -32.18 20.25
CA ALA A 20 7.57 -32.15 20.38
C ALA A 20 7.93 -31.47 21.70
N ARG A 21 8.73 -32.15 22.52
CA ARG A 21 9.27 -31.63 23.78
C ARG A 21 10.45 -30.69 23.48
N ALA A 22 10.48 -29.61 24.25
CA ALA A 22 11.64 -28.82 24.71
C ALA A 22 12.76 -28.51 23.69
N GLY A 23 12.76 -27.27 23.22
CA GLY A 23 13.91 -26.59 22.64
C GLY A 23 13.73 -25.08 22.87
N ALA A 24 14.77 -24.42 23.35
CA ALA A 24 14.77 -23.05 23.88
C ALA A 24 14.26 -21.98 22.90
N GLY A 25 13.72 -20.88 23.45
CA GLY A 25 13.37 -19.66 22.71
C GLY A 25 11.87 -19.41 22.53
N GLY A 26 11.15 -19.18 23.63
CA GLY A 26 9.72 -18.87 23.61
C GLY A 26 9.43 -17.38 23.69
N SER A 27 9.52 -16.65 22.58
CA SER A 27 8.67 -15.45 22.36
C SER A 27 7.57 -15.83 21.37
N ARG A 28 6.58 -16.57 21.87
CA ARG A 28 5.35 -16.89 21.13
C ARG A 28 4.16 -16.68 22.05
N GLY A 29 3.44 -15.58 21.83
CA GLY A 29 2.01 -15.50 22.13
C GLY A 29 1.59 -14.84 23.44
N ALA A 30 2.22 -13.74 23.86
CA ALA A 30 1.56 -12.81 24.77
C ALA A 30 0.65 -11.85 23.98
N PRO A 31 -0.59 -11.58 24.42
CA PRO A 31 -1.33 -10.41 23.95
C PRO A 31 -0.45 -9.15 24.14
N LEU A 32 -0.55 -8.17 23.24
CA LEU A 32 0.17 -6.90 23.39
C LEU A 32 -0.29 -6.23 24.69
N GLN A 33 0.44 -6.46 25.78
CA GLN A 33 0.17 -5.86 27.08
C GLN A 33 0.68 -4.42 26.98
N HIS A 34 -0.23 -3.45 26.95
CA HIS A 34 0.13 -2.04 27.08
C HIS A 34 0.57 -1.80 28.52
N SER A 35 1.86 -1.95 28.81
CA SER A 35 2.41 -1.43 30.06
C SER A 35 2.29 0.08 30.00
N PHE A 36 1.58 0.68 30.95
CA PHE A 36 1.72 2.11 31.21
C PHE A 36 3.20 2.39 31.52
N LEU A 37 3.76 3.48 30.99
CA LEU A 37 5.11 3.93 31.33
C LEU A 37 5.12 4.32 32.80
N THR A 38 5.47 3.39 33.68
CA THR A 38 5.48 3.59 35.13
C THR A 38 6.80 4.15 35.64
N ASP A 39 7.87 4.08 34.84
CA ASP A 39 9.17 4.68 35.14
C ASP A 39 9.23 6.10 34.58
N VAL A 40 9.70 7.04 35.41
CA VAL A 40 9.94 8.44 35.01
C VAL A 40 10.99 8.51 33.92
N SER A 41 11.95 7.58 33.91
CA SER A 41 13.01 7.48 32.90
C SER A 41 12.43 7.26 31.50
N ASP A 42 11.44 6.37 31.37
CA ASP A 42 10.79 6.09 30.08
C ASP A 42 9.99 7.28 29.57
N VAL A 43 9.36 8.04 30.49
CA VAL A 43 8.62 9.27 30.17
C VAL A 43 9.58 10.35 29.66
N CYS A 44 10.72 10.54 30.31
CA CYS A 44 11.74 11.51 29.88
C CYS A 44 12.37 11.13 28.54
N GLU A 45 12.59 9.84 28.29
CA GLU A 45 13.08 9.36 26.99
C GLU A 45 12.09 9.67 25.86
N MET A 46 10.80 9.39 26.09
CA MET A 46 9.75 9.73 25.14
C MET A 46 9.62 11.24 24.92
N GLU A 47 9.66 12.04 25.99
CA GLU A 47 9.67 13.50 25.90
C GLU A 47 10.85 14.00 25.05
N GLY A 48 12.05 13.46 25.28
CA GLY A 48 13.23 13.76 24.47
C GLY A 48 13.04 13.39 23.00
N GLY A 49 12.47 12.22 22.72
CA GLY A 49 12.15 11.78 21.35
C GLY A 49 11.15 12.71 20.66
N LEU A 50 10.08 13.11 21.35
CA LEU A 50 9.06 14.02 20.82
C LEU A 50 9.61 15.44 20.57
N LEU A 51 10.44 15.97 21.49
CA LEU A 51 11.11 17.25 21.30
C LEU A 51 12.09 17.20 20.11
N GLY A 52 12.80 16.08 19.93
CA GLY A 52 13.64 15.85 18.75
C GLY A 52 12.84 15.87 17.45
N LEU A 53 11.68 15.20 17.42
CA LEU A 53 10.76 15.22 16.27
C LEU A 53 10.26 16.64 15.96
N LEU A 54 9.92 17.44 16.98
CA LEU A 54 9.51 18.84 16.80
C LEU A 54 10.64 19.70 16.23
N SER A 55 11.87 19.49 16.70
CA SER A 55 13.06 20.18 16.15
C SER A 55 13.29 19.82 14.68
N ASP A 56 13.19 18.54 14.33
CA ASP A 56 13.32 18.08 12.95
C ASP A 56 12.18 18.61 12.06
N PHE A 57 10.98 18.82 12.61
CA PHE A 57 9.86 19.47 11.91
C PHE A 57 10.11 20.95 11.65
N HIS A 58 10.54 21.73 12.66
CA HIS A 58 10.82 23.16 12.48
C HIS A 58 12.02 23.45 11.57
N SER A 59 13.01 22.57 11.56
CA SER A 59 14.18 22.67 10.68
C SER A 59 13.90 22.21 9.24
N GLY A 60 12.71 21.64 8.98
CA GLY A 60 12.34 21.11 7.66
C GLY A 60 13.10 19.83 7.27
N LYS A 61 13.81 19.20 8.22
CA LYS A 61 14.49 17.91 8.05
C LYS A 61 13.49 16.76 8.02
N LEU A 62 12.40 16.88 8.79
CA LEU A 62 11.28 15.95 8.75
C LEU A 62 10.35 16.30 7.59
N GLN A 63 10.58 15.66 6.43
CA GLN A 63 9.71 15.79 5.26
C GLN A 63 8.95 14.49 5.04
N ALA A 64 7.61 14.57 5.00
CA ALA A 64 6.76 13.43 4.66
C ALA A 64 6.83 13.07 3.17
N PHE A 65 7.22 14.05 2.35
CA PHE A 65 7.27 13.99 0.90
C PHE A 65 8.66 14.42 0.44
N GLY A 66 9.31 13.65 -0.43
CA GLY A 66 10.67 13.94 -0.89
C GLY A 66 10.74 15.23 -1.70
N LYS A 67 11.95 15.80 -1.86
CA LYS A 67 12.18 17.00 -2.68
C LYS A 67 11.61 16.92 -4.09
N GLU A 68 11.56 15.72 -4.66
CA GLU A 68 11.10 15.47 -6.04
C GLU A 68 9.72 14.80 -6.12
N CYS A 69 9.00 14.67 -5.01
CA CYS A 69 7.67 14.07 -4.99
C CYS A 69 6.75 14.91 -4.10
N SER A 70 6.26 16.03 -4.63
CA SER A 70 5.36 16.96 -3.94
C SER A 70 3.99 16.34 -3.71
N PHE A 71 3.26 16.89 -2.72
CA PHE A 71 1.87 16.52 -2.47
C PHE A 71 0.99 16.68 -3.73
N GLU A 72 1.22 17.73 -4.52
CA GLU A 72 0.50 18.00 -5.77
C GLU A 72 0.77 16.91 -6.83
N GLN A 73 1.99 16.39 -6.89
CA GLN A 73 2.32 15.27 -7.79
C GLN A 73 1.61 13.98 -7.36
N LEU A 74 1.52 13.71 -6.06
CA LEU A 74 0.77 12.56 -5.54
C LEU A 74 -0.74 12.71 -5.76
N GLU A 75 -1.28 13.91 -5.58
CA GLU A 75 -2.66 14.25 -5.91
C GLU A 75 -2.95 13.96 -7.39
N HIS A 76 -2.05 14.39 -8.29
CA HIS A 76 -2.18 14.12 -9.71
C HIS A 76 -2.14 12.63 -10.04
N VAL A 77 -1.20 11.87 -9.45
CA VAL A 77 -1.14 10.40 -9.61
C VAL A 77 -2.43 9.75 -9.14
N ARG A 78 -3.00 10.19 -8.01
CA ARG A 78 -4.29 9.71 -7.51
C ARG A 78 -5.41 9.96 -8.52
N GLU A 79 -5.49 11.16 -9.08
CA GLU A 79 -6.51 11.50 -10.09
C GLU A 79 -6.39 10.65 -11.34
N MET A 80 -5.16 10.40 -11.82
CA MET A 80 -4.94 9.56 -12.99
C MET A 80 -5.36 8.10 -12.73
N GLN A 81 -5.02 7.56 -11.57
CA GLN A 81 -5.44 6.23 -11.15
C GLN A 81 -6.97 6.13 -11.02
N GLU A 82 -7.62 7.15 -10.45
CA GLU A 82 -9.08 7.19 -10.30
C GLU A 82 -9.78 7.27 -11.67
N LYS A 83 -9.25 8.08 -12.59
CA LYS A 83 -9.75 8.15 -13.97
C LYS A 83 -9.62 6.81 -14.68
N LEU A 84 -8.50 6.11 -14.51
CA LEU A 84 -8.28 4.79 -15.08
C LEU A 84 -9.23 3.74 -14.48
N ALA A 85 -9.42 3.75 -13.16
CA ALA A 85 -10.35 2.84 -12.48
C ALA A 85 -11.79 3.04 -12.95
N ARG A 86 -12.25 4.30 -13.08
CA ARG A 86 -13.56 4.62 -13.66
C ARG A 86 -13.71 4.10 -15.08
N LEU A 87 -12.69 4.27 -15.91
CA LEU A 87 -12.70 3.75 -17.28
C LEU A 87 -12.80 2.22 -17.28
N HIS A 88 -11.98 1.53 -16.48
CA HIS A 88 -12.02 0.07 -16.36
C HIS A 88 -13.41 -0.44 -15.97
N PHE A 89 -14.00 0.12 -14.90
CA PHE A 89 -15.34 -0.30 -14.48
C PHE A 89 -16.42 0.01 -15.52
N GLY A 90 -16.34 1.15 -16.22
CA GLY A 90 -17.26 1.47 -17.31
C GLY A 90 -17.16 0.49 -18.48
N LEU A 91 -15.93 0.11 -18.86
CA LEU A 91 -15.68 -0.83 -19.95
C LEU A 91 -16.08 -2.27 -19.58
N ASP A 92 -15.87 -2.70 -18.34
CA ASP A 92 -16.30 -4.01 -17.84
C ASP A 92 -17.82 -4.19 -17.89
N VAL A 93 -18.58 -3.15 -17.50
CA VAL A 93 -20.05 -3.16 -17.58
C VAL A 93 -20.52 -3.37 -19.03
N CYS A 94 -19.90 -2.67 -19.99
CA CYS A 94 -20.24 -2.81 -21.41
C CYS A 94 -19.93 -4.21 -21.97
N VAL A 95 -18.87 -4.88 -21.49
CA VAL A 95 -18.50 -6.23 -21.96
C VAL A 95 -19.46 -7.30 -21.44
N GLU A 96 -19.96 -7.14 -20.21
CA GLU A 96 -20.86 -8.15 -19.62
C GLU A 96 -22.18 -8.29 -20.39
N GLU A 97 -22.67 -7.19 -20.96
CA GLU A 97 -23.92 -7.13 -21.73
C GLU A 97 -23.82 -7.66 -23.17
N LEU A 98 -22.60 -7.87 -23.69
CA LEU A 98 -22.39 -8.30 -25.07
C LEU A 98 -22.54 -9.82 -25.28
N PRO A 99 -22.97 -10.26 -26.48
CA PRO A 99 -22.94 -11.68 -26.86
C PRO A 99 -21.52 -12.26 -26.78
N GLN A 100 -21.42 -13.53 -26.40
CA GLN A 100 -20.14 -14.20 -26.13
C GLN A 100 -19.14 -14.15 -27.30
N GLU A 101 -19.62 -14.21 -28.54
CA GLU A 101 -18.81 -14.06 -29.77
C GLU A 101 -18.11 -12.70 -29.88
N GLN A 102 -18.71 -11.64 -29.32
CA GLN A 102 -18.24 -10.26 -29.42
C GLN A 102 -17.40 -9.82 -28.21
N LYS A 103 -17.53 -10.51 -27.07
CA LYS A 103 -16.82 -10.18 -25.83
C LYS A 103 -15.30 -10.14 -26.01
N LYS A 104 -14.73 -11.07 -26.79
CA LYS A 104 -13.28 -11.10 -27.04
C LYS A 104 -12.82 -9.84 -27.80
N ALA A 105 -13.48 -9.52 -28.90
CA ALA A 105 -13.14 -8.34 -29.70
C ALA A 105 -13.35 -7.02 -28.93
N ALA A 106 -14.35 -6.97 -28.05
CA ALA A 106 -14.56 -5.85 -27.15
C ALA A 106 -13.46 -5.76 -26.07
N ALA A 107 -13.06 -6.88 -25.47
CA ALA A 107 -11.99 -6.93 -24.48
C ALA A 107 -10.64 -6.45 -25.06
N ASP A 108 -10.31 -6.85 -26.29
CA ASP A 108 -9.08 -6.40 -26.96
C ASP A 108 -9.09 -4.88 -27.16
N ARG A 109 -10.20 -4.30 -27.63
CA ARG A 109 -10.38 -2.84 -27.77
C ARG A 109 -10.36 -2.10 -26.43
N ASN A 110 -10.86 -2.73 -25.38
CA ASN A 110 -10.86 -2.15 -24.04
C ASN A 110 -9.45 -2.13 -23.46
N LEU A 111 -8.67 -3.19 -23.68
CA LEU A 111 -7.28 -3.27 -23.27
C LEU A 111 -6.45 -2.16 -23.95
N ASP A 112 -6.66 -1.93 -25.25
CA ASP A 112 -5.99 -0.84 -25.98
C ASP A 112 -6.31 0.54 -25.37
N GLN A 113 -7.57 0.79 -25.00
CA GLN A 113 -7.99 2.04 -24.36
C GLN A 113 -7.37 2.23 -22.97
N LEU A 114 -7.23 1.15 -22.20
CA LEU A 114 -6.58 1.18 -20.89
C LEU A 114 -5.09 1.42 -21.02
N LEU A 115 -4.41 0.70 -21.92
CA LEU A 115 -2.98 0.85 -22.17
C LEU A 115 -2.63 2.27 -22.66
N ALA A 116 -3.49 2.86 -23.50
CA ALA A 116 -3.33 4.24 -23.95
C ALA A 116 -3.40 5.28 -22.83
N HIS A 117 -4.12 5.00 -21.73
CA HIS A 117 -4.19 5.89 -20.56
C HIS A 117 -3.11 5.58 -19.51
N VAL A 118 -2.67 4.32 -19.42
CA VAL A 118 -1.57 3.90 -18.53
C VAL A 118 -0.24 4.48 -18.99
N SER A 119 0.03 4.56 -20.30
CA SER A 119 1.29 5.14 -20.81
C SER A 119 1.46 6.63 -20.52
N VAL A 120 0.38 7.36 -20.21
CA VAL A 120 0.39 8.78 -19.84
C VAL A 120 0.62 8.98 -18.34
N THR A 121 0.40 7.94 -17.50
CA THR A 121 0.73 8.05 -16.07
C THR A 121 2.23 8.25 -15.92
N PRO A 122 2.69 9.29 -15.20
CA PRO A 122 4.11 9.47 -14.97
C PRO A 122 4.58 8.21 -14.25
N LYS A 123 5.45 7.47 -14.95
CA LYS A 123 6.21 6.36 -14.38
C LYS A 123 6.94 6.98 -13.21
N LEU A 124 6.44 6.75 -11.99
CA LEU A 124 6.98 7.31 -10.77
C LEU A 124 8.48 7.10 -10.78
N HIS A 125 9.25 8.15 -11.08
CA HIS A 125 10.68 8.21 -10.79
C HIS A 125 10.79 8.32 -9.27
N LEU A 126 10.42 7.26 -8.56
CA LEU A 126 10.49 7.18 -7.12
C LEU A 126 11.90 6.75 -6.66
N ALA A 127 12.81 6.45 -7.58
CA ALA A 127 14.10 5.83 -7.26
C ALA A 127 15.22 6.10 -8.27
N GLU A 128 15.31 7.30 -8.86
CA GLU A 128 16.54 7.68 -9.59
C GLU A 128 17.02 9.07 -9.21
N SER A 129 17.44 9.23 -7.95
CA SER A 129 18.49 10.19 -7.62
C SER A 129 19.83 9.46 -7.79
N SER A 130 20.39 9.51 -9.00
CA SER A 130 21.82 9.27 -9.19
C SER A 130 22.56 10.52 -8.77
N ASP A 131 23.25 10.49 -7.64
CA ASP A 131 24.32 11.45 -7.35
C ASP A 131 25.51 10.69 -6.75
N PRO A 132 26.57 10.48 -7.55
CA PRO A 132 27.89 10.14 -7.05
C PRO A 132 28.80 11.37 -7.19
N GLU A 133 28.73 12.36 -6.30
CA GLU A 133 29.80 13.35 -6.19
C GLU A 133 29.80 14.06 -4.83
N ASP A 134 30.57 13.51 -3.90
CA ASP A 134 31.41 14.34 -3.03
C ASP A 134 32.68 13.53 -2.73
N ALA A 135 33.52 13.43 -3.76
CA ALA A 135 34.93 13.15 -3.57
C ALA A 135 35.62 14.51 -3.53
N ALA A 136 36.02 14.94 -2.35
CA ALA A 136 36.96 16.04 -2.19
C ALA A 136 37.87 15.77 -0.98
N PRO A 137 39.10 16.31 -1.02
CA PRO A 137 40.35 15.58 -0.72
C PRO A 137 40.73 15.49 0.75
#